data_AF-A0A5B2XF28-F1
#
_entry.id   AF-A0A5B2XF28-F1
#
_cell.length_a   1.000
_cell.length_b   1.000
_cell.length_c   1.000
_cell.angle_alpha   90.00
_cell.angle_beta   90.00
_cell.angle_gamma   90.00
#
_symmetry.space_group_name_H-M   'P 1'
#
loop_
_entity.id
_entity.type
_entity.pdbx_description
1 polymer ?
#
loop_
_entity_poly.entity_id
_entity_poly.type
_entity_poly.pdbx_seq_one_letter_code
_entity_poly.pdbx_strand_id
1 'polypeptide(L)'
;MSGQVRDTEPAEMLARIRRLEVQITGLGVRITQASNRAERVAEGLDDLEGALGQLDVAVRELLQSASDTEDDQESQLPTLATSADDLVPGIDPAWDVLVPWVEAMIASRVRKVSTTGEGGGIRWCSRWFDHPDAVERFWAIYLAWTEAVTAAPKSPTWLSVWLRDHLDPHLAVVTDPAGPFFACTTYQHDPQPPLGQAAYDQPEPQLGDEQAGDAAAEQR
;
A
#
# COMPACT_ATOMS: atom_id res chain seq x y z
N MET A 1 -10.92 -47.15 44.72
CA MET A 1 -10.93 -46.16 43.64
C MET A 1 -12.30 -45.49 43.65
N SER A 2 -12.48 -44.51 44.52
CA SER A 2 -13.78 -43.85 44.70
C SER A 2 -13.69 -42.45 44.12
N GLY A 3 -14.42 -42.23 43.02
CA GLY A 3 -14.54 -40.95 42.35
C GLY A 3 -15.25 -39.96 43.28
N GLN A 4 -14.55 -38.88 43.61
CA GLN A 4 -15.08 -37.78 44.39
C GLN A 4 -16.04 -36.98 43.49
N VAL A 5 -17.32 -37.36 43.51
CA VAL A 5 -18.41 -36.48 43.07
C VAL A 5 -18.32 -35.28 44.01
N ARG A 6 -17.84 -34.15 43.50
CA ARG A 6 -17.76 -32.91 44.27
C ARG A 6 -19.20 -32.50 44.57
N ASP A 7 -19.58 -32.49 45.84
CA ASP A 7 -20.76 -31.80 46.33
C ASP A 7 -20.58 -30.30 46.07
N THR A 8 -20.82 -29.86 44.84
CA THR A 8 -20.95 -28.43 44.53
C THR A 8 -22.20 -27.94 45.23
N GLU A 9 -22.01 -27.01 46.15
CA GLU A 9 -23.11 -26.38 46.90
C GLU A 9 -24.13 -25.81 45.88
N PRO A 10 -25.44 -26.05 46.04
CA PRO A 10 -26.45 -25.65 45.04
C PRO A 10 -26.39 -24.16 44.68
N ALA A 11 -25.90 -23.30 45.56
CA ALA A 11 -25.65 -21.89 45.31
C ALA A 11 -24.56 -21.63 44.24
N GLU A 12 -23.48 -22.42 44.23
CA GLU A 12 -22.37 -22.27 43.28
C GLU A 12 -22.82 -22.69 41.85
N MET A 13 -23.62 -23.75 41.76
CA MET A 13 -24.19 -24.19 40.49
C MET A 13 -25.13 -23.15 39.89
N LEU A 14 -26.00 -22.54 40.70
CA LEU A 14 -26.89 -21.46 40.26
C LEU A 14 -26.10 -20.21 39.83
N ALA A 15 -25.03 -19.87 40.55
CA ALA A 15 -24.16 -18.75 40.17
C ALA A 15 -23.45 -19.00 38.83
N ARG A 16 -23.03 -20.25 38.57
CA ARG A 16 -22.44 -20.65 37.28
C ARG A 16 -23.46 -20.60 36.15
N ILE A 17 -24.69 -21.08 36.36
CA ILE A 17 -25.77 -21.01 35.37
C ILE A 17 -26.06 -19.55 35.00
N ARG A 18 -26.25 -18.67 35.99
CA ARG A 18 -26.48 -17.24 35.72
C ARG A 18 -25.33 -16.58 34.96
N ARG A 19 -24.09 -16.93 35.27
CA ARG A 19 -22.92 -16.43 34.53
C ARG A 19 -22.93 -16.91 33.07
N LEU A 20 -23.26 -18.18 32.82
CA LEU A 20 -23.36 -18.73 31.48
C LEU A 20 -24.51 -18.09 30.69
N GLU A 21 -25.66 -17.83 31.30
CA GLU A 21 -26.80 -17.13 30.67
C GLU A 21 -26.40 -15.72 30.21
N VAL A 22 -25.67 -14.98 31.07
CA VAL A 22 -25.14 -13.66 30.72
C VAL A 22 -24.11 -13.77 29.59
N GLN A 23 -23.24 -14.78 29.60
CA GLN A 23 -22.27 -15.00 28.53
C GLN A 23 -22.93 -15.38 27.20
N ILE A 24 -23.95 -16.26 27.22
CA ILE A 24 -24.72 -16.66 26.03
C ILE A 24 -25.42 -15.45 25.42
N THR A 25 -26.05 -14.62 26.25
CA THR A 25 -26.69 -13.38 25.81
C THR A 25 -25.67 -12.43 25.19
N GLY A 26 -24.51 -12.25 25.84
CA GLY A 26 -23.43 -11.42 25.33
C GLY A 26 -22.84 -11.93 24.01
N LEU A 27 -22.73 -13.24 23.82
CA LEU A 27 -22.31 -13.84 22.56
C LEU A 27 -23.35 -13.62 21.44
N GLY A 28 -24.64 -13.72 21.74
CA GLY A 28 -25.71 -13.44 20.77
C GLY A 28 -25.66 -12.01 20.24
N VAL A 29 -25.43 -11.03 21.11
CA VAL A 29 -25.25 -9.62 20.71
C VAL A 29 -24.02 -9.45 19.79
N ARG A 30 -22.89 -10.08 20.15
CA ARG A 30 -21.66 -10.00 19.34
C ARG A 30 -21.83 -10.64 17.95
N ILE A 31 -22.53 -11.77 17.86
CA ILE A 31 -22.82 -12.43 16.58
C ILE A 31 -23.69 -11.53 15.70
N THR A 32 -24.73 -10.91 16.27
CA THR A 32 -25.60 -9.98 15.55
C THR A 32 -24.80 -8.78 15.04
N GLN A 33 -23.97 -8.18 15.89
CA GLN A 33 -23.13 -7.04 15.52
C GLN A 33 -22.11 -7.39 14.42
N ALA A 34 -21.52 -8.58 14.50
CA ALA A 34 -20.59 -9.08 13.47
C ALA A 34 -21.31 -9.32 12.14
N SER A 35 -22.52 -9.90 12.16
CA SER A 35 -23.33 -10.13 10.96
C SER A 35 -23.72 -8.80 10.29
N ASN A 36 -24.22 -7.83 11.07
CA ASN A 36 -24.56 -6.51 10.55
C ASN A 36 -23.33 -5.74 10.03
N ARG A 37 -22.13 -6.00 10.56
CA ARG A 37 -20.89 -5.43 10.02
C ARG A 37 -20.53 -6.07 8.67
N ALA A 38 -20.71 -7.38 8.54
CA ALA A 38 -20.47 -8.09 7.30
C ALA A 38 -21.43 -7.64 6.19
N GLU A 39 -22.72 -7.46 6.51
CA GLU A 39 -23.72 -6.93 5.56
C GLU A 39 -23.34 -5.54 5.04
N ARG A 40 -22.96 -4.60 5.91
CA ARG A 40 -22.49 -3.27 5.49
C ARG A 40 -21.24 -3.32 4.61
N VAL A 41 -20.35 -4.28 4.83
CA VAL A 41 -19.17 -4.46 3.98
C VAL A 41 -19.57 -5.01 2.62
N ALA A 42 -20.52 -5.94 2.56
CA ALA A 42 -21.05 -6.46 1.30
C ALA A 42 -21.75 -5.34 0.50
N GLU A 43 -22.63 -4.56 1.14
CA GLU A 43 -23.27 -3.40 0.52
C GLU A 43 -22.25 -2.39 -0.03
N GLY A 44 -21.20 -2.08 0.76
CA GLY A 44 -20.14 -1.18 0.31
C GLY A 44 -19.30 -1.73 -0.85
N LEU A 45 -19.17 -3.05 -0.99
CA LEU A 45 -18.50 -3.67 -2.14
C LEU A 45 -19.39 -3.60 -3.39
N ASP A 46 -20.69 -3.85 -3.26
CA ASP A 46 -21.66 -3.71 -4.37
C ASP A 46 -21.72 -2.26 -4.87
N ASP A 47 -21.70 -1.28 -3.97
CA ASP A 47 -21.65 0.15 -4.31
C ASP A 47 -20.36 0.51 -5.08
N LEU A 48 -19.22 -0.06 -4.67
CA LEU A 48 -17.93 0.16 -5.32
C LEU A 48 -17.86 -0.50 -6.70
N GLU A 49 -18.41 -1.71 -6.86
CA GLU A 49 -18.56 -2.36 -8.16
C GLU A 49 -19.43 -1.51 -9.10
N GLY A 50 -20.53 -0.95 -8.58
CA GLY A 50 -21.38 -0.01 -9.33
C GLY A 50 -20.62 1.24 -9.78
N ALA A 51 -19.81 1.84 -8.89
CA ALA A 51 -19.01 3.02 -9.21
C ALA A 51 -17.93 2.72 -10.28
N LEU A 52 -17.27 1.56 -10.19
CA LEU A 52 -16.30 1.13 -11.20
C LEU A 52 -16.96 0.91 -12.57
N GLY A 53 -18.16 0.30 -12.60
CA GLY A 53 -18.92 0.14 -13.83
C GLY A 53 -19.31 1.48 -14.48
N GLN A 54 -19.70 2.48 -13.67
CA GLN A 54 -19.98 3.83 -14.16
C GLN A 54 -18.74 4.51 -14.73
N LEU A 55 -17.60 4.38 -14.06
CA LEU A 55 -16.33 4.94 -14.54
C LEU A 55 -15.91 4.31 -15.87
N ASP A 56 -16.04 2.99 -16.01
CA ASP A 56 -15.74 2.26 -17.23
C ASP A 56 -16.63 2.69 -18.42
N VAL A 57 -17.92 2.95 -18.20
CA VAL A 57 -18.81 3.55 -19.22
C VAL A 57 -18.33 4.96 -19.58
N ALA A 58 -18.04 5.81 -18.60
CA ALA A 58 -17.59 7.18 -18.84
C ALA A 58 -16.25 7.24 -19.60
N VAL A 59 -15.32 6.33 -19.31
CA VAL A 59 -14.05 6.22 -20.04
C VAL A 59 -14.30 5.83 -21.50
N ARG A 60 -15.21 4.88 -21.78
CA ARG A 60 -15.55 4.53 -23.17
C ARG A 60 -16.18 5.69 -23.93
N GLU A 61 -17.07 6.44 -23.30
CA GLU A 61 -17.69 7.62 -23.92
C GLU A 61 -16.65 8.70 -24.24
N LEU A 62 -15.69 8.94 -23.34
CA LEU A 62 -14.58 9.88 -23.57
C LEU A 62 -13.68 9.41 -24.72
N LEU A 63 -13.32 8.12 -24.76
CA LEU A 63 -12.51 7.57 -25.84
C LEU A 63 -13.22 7.65 -27.20
N GLN A 64 -14.53 7.38 -27.24
CA GLN A 64 -15.32 7.52 -28.47
C GLN A 64 -15.39 8.99 -28.92
N SER A 65 -15.58 9.93 -27.98
CA SER A 65 -15.59 11.36 -28.30
C SER A 65 -14.24 11.86 -28.83
N ALA A 66 -13.14 11.29 -28.33
CA ALA A 66 -11.80 11.59 -28.82
C ALA A 66 -11.57 11.03 -30.23
N SER A 67 -11.99 9.79 -30.49
CA SER A 67 -11.88 9.19 -31.83
C SER A 67 -12.73 9.92 -32.87
N ASP A 68 -13.91 10.43 -32.47
CA ASP A 68 -14.78 11.21 -33.36
C ASP A 68 -14.18 12.60 -33.71
N THR A 69 -13.12 13.03 -33.00
CA THR A 69 -12.40 14.29 -33.26
C THR A 69 -11.17 14.09 -34.17
N GLU A 70 -10.72 12.85 -34.39
CA GLU A 70 -9.48 12.54 -35.11
C GLU A 70 -9.66 12.33 -36.63
N ASP A 71 -10.89 12.27 -37.15
CA ASP A 71 -11.17 12.02 -38.58
C ASP A 71 -10.82 13.20 -39.54
N ASP A 72 -10.36 14.36 -39.03
CA ASP A 72 -10.04 15.54 -39.86
C ASP A 72 -8.54 15.93 -39.92
N GLN A 73 -7.61 15.22 -39.28
CA GLN A 73 -6.16 15.54 -39.37
C GLN A 73 -5.26 14.31 -39.47
N GLU A 74 -5.29 13.65 -40.63
CA GLU A 74 -4.17 12.80 -41.05
C GLU A 74 -2.98 13.69 -41.47
N SER A 75 -2.07 13.95 -40.53
CA SER A 75 -0.74 14.52 -40.82
C SER A 75 0.28 13.85 -39.92
N GLN A 76 0.92 12.82 -40.47
CA GLN A 76 1.92 11.98 -39.85
C GLN A 76 3.08 12.78 -39.25
N LEU A 77 3.23 12.67 -37.94
CA LEU A 77 4.52 12.72 -37.24
C LEU A 77 4.69 11.37 -36.51
N PRO A 78 5.91 10.81 -36.43
CA PRO A 78 6.10 9.56 -35.70
C PRO A 78 5.98 9.84 -34.20
N THR A 79 4.86 9.43 -33.61
CA THR A 79 4.66 9.46 -32.16
C THR A 79 5.56 8.41 -31.52
N LEU A 80 6.65 8.83 -30.88
CA LEU A 80 7.28 8.08 -29.80
C LEU A 80 6.35 8.15 -28.58
N ALA A 81 5.15 7.57 -28.69
CA ALA A 81 4.29 7.26 -27.55
C ALA A 81 4.74 5.89 -27.02
N THR A 82 5.94 5.83 -26.45
CA THR A 82 6.22 4.76 -25.50
C THR A 82 5.46 5.17 -24.24
N SER A 83 4.38 4.45 -23.93
CA SER A 83 3.67 4.68 -22.67
C SER A 83 4.63 4.38 -21.51
N ALA A 84 4.44 5.02 -20.35
CA ALA A 84 5.29 4.73 -19.19
C ALA A 84 5.26 3.23 -18.81
N ASP A 85 4.14 2.56 -19.08
CA ASP A 85 3.97 1.11 -18.91
C ASP A 85 4.86 0.28 -19.87
N ASP A 86 5.19 0.80 -21.05
CA ASP A 86 6.08 0.13 -22.00
C ASP A 86 7.57 0.30 -21.65
N LEU A 87 7.92 1.27 -20.79
CA LEU A 87 9.30 1.55 -20.40
C LEU A 87 9.82 0.62 -19.30
N VAL A 88 8.93 0.03 -18.50
CA VAL A 88 9.32 -0.86 -17.38
C VAL A 88 8.39 -2.08 -17.32
N PRO A 89 8.73 -3.19 -18.00
CA PRO A 89 7.93 -4.41 -17.93
C PRO A 89 7.90 -4.95 -16.49
N GLY A 90 6.71 -5.12 -15.91
CA GLY A 90 6.48 -6.11 -14.84
C GLY A 90 6.68 -5.67 -13.39
N ILE A 91 6.38 -4.41 -13.04
CA ILE A 91 6.25 -3.98 -11.63
C ILE A 91 4.78 -3.92 -11.19
N ASP A 92 3.92 -4.82 -11.68
CA ASP A 92 2.64 -5.04 -11.01
C ASP A 92 2.81 -6.24 -10.07
N PRO A 93 3.04 -6.01 -8.77
CA PRO A 93 3.17 -7.10 -7.83
C PRO A 93 1.82 -7.81 -7.68
N ALA A 94 1.85 -9.14 -7.66
CA ALA A 94 0.70 -9.92 -7.24
C ALA A 94 0.42 -9.65 -5.74
N TRP A 95 -0.43 -8.66 -5.43
CA TRP A 95 -0.66 -8.14 -4.08
C TRP A 95 -1.16 -9.20 -3.09
N ASP A 96 -1.99 -10.11 -3.57
CA ASP A 96 -2.52 -11.27 -2.84
C ASP A 96 -1.42 -12.24 -2.40
N VAL A 97 -0.28 -12.24 -3.09
CA VAL A 97 0.89 -13.05 -2.76
C VAL A 97 1.92 -12.23 -1.98
N LEU A 98 2.22 -11.02 -2.45
CA LEU A 98 3.29 -10.18 -1.91
C LEU A 98 3.00 -9.77 -0.46
N VAL A 99 1.79 -9.28 -0.17
CA VAL A 99 1.44 -8.80 1.18
C VAL A 99 1.61 -9.87 2.25
N PRO A 100 0.95 -11.05 2.15
CA PRO A 100 1.09 -12.08 3.17
C PRO A 100 2.53 -12.62 3.23
N TRP A 101 3.24 -12.67 2.10
CA TRP A 101 4.65 -13.09 2.09
C TRP A 101 5.55 -12.11 2.83
N VAL A 102 5.44 -10.79 2.59
CA VAL A 102 6.21 -9.75 3.30
C VAL A 102 5.90 -9.79 4.80
N GLU A 103 4.63 -9.91 5.17
CA GLU A 103 4.22 -9.98 6.57
C GLU A 103 4.83 -11.19 7.29
N ALA A 104 4.76 -12.35 6.67
CA ALA A 104 5.28 -13.59 7.23
C ALA A 104 6.82 -13.64 7.25
N MET A 105 7.47 -13.26 6.16
CA MET A 105 8.92 -13.45 5.96
C MET A 105 9.77 -12.28 6.46
N ILE A 106 9.28 -11.05 6.35
CA ILE A 106 10.08 -9.84 6.59
C ILE A 106 9.56 -9.10 7.83
N ALA A 107 8.30 -8.62 7.81
CA ALA A 107 7.75 -7.79 8.88
C ALA A 107 7.80 -8.47 10.25
N SER A 108 7.60 -9.80 10.27
CA SER A 108 7.71 -10.62 11.48
C SER A 108 9.10 -10.60 12.13
N ARG A 109 10.16 -10.35 11.33
CA ARG A 109 11.57 -10.38 11.74
C ARG A 109 12.13 -8.99 12.06
N VAL A 110 11.58 -7.93 11.46
CA VAL A 110 12.00 -6.53 11.64
C VAL A 110 11.64 -5.94 13.03
N ARG A 111 10.88 -6.68 13.85
CA ARG A 111 10.32 -6.25 15.15
C ARG A 111 11.33 -5.86 16.27
N LYS A 112 12.65 -5.92 16.06
CA LYS A 112 13.63 -5.74 17.15
C LYS A 112 14.46 -4.45 17.11
N VAL A 113 14.40 -3.62 16.07
CA VAL A 113 15.33 -2.46 15.96
C VAL A 113 14.63 -1.13 15.67
N SER A 114 13.33 -0.99 16.00
CA SER A 114 12.66 0.31 15.93
C SER A 114 13.09 1.21 17.10
N THR A 115 14.31 1.77 17.03
CA THR A 115 14.70 2.84 17.95
C THR A 115 13.96 4.09 17.52
N THR A 116 13.07 4.53 18.41
CA THR A 116 12.34 5.79 18.39
C THR A 116 13.23 6.94 17.88
N GLY A 117 12.90 7.48 16.70
CA GLY A 117 13.11 8.87 16.25
C GLY A 117 14.51 9.49 16.22
N GLU A 118 15.34 9.30 17.23
CA GLU A 118 16.53 10.13 17.52
C GLU A 118 17.80 9.29 17.77
N GLY A 119 17.70 7.96 17.79
CA GLY A 119 18.76 7.05 18.27
C GLY A 119 19.32 6.03 17.27
N GLY A 120 19.23 6.28 15.97
CA GLY A 120 19.89 5.43 14.96
C GLY A 120 19.33 4.01 14.81
N GLY A 121 18.04 3.81 15.09
CA GLY A 121 17.33 2.55 14.82
C GLY A 121 16.84 2.44 13.38
N ILE A 122 16.48 1.22 12.98
CA ILE A 122 15.89 0.95 11.66
C ILE A 122 14.46 1.52 11.62
N ARG A 123 14.07 2.11 10.49
CA ARG A 123 12.71 2.64 10.27
C ARG A 123 11.82 1.59 9.63
N TRP A 124 10.57 1.52 10.08
CA TRP A 124 9.56 0.61 9.53
C TRP A 124 8.20 1.29 9.49
N CYS A 125 7.50 1.15 8.36
CA CYS A 125 6.12 1.61 8.19
C CYS A 125 5.16 0.40 8.22
N SER A 126 4.12 0.45 9.05
CA SER A 126 3.05 -0.58 9.04
C SER A 126 2.24 -0.58 7.75
N ARG A 127 2.17 0.58 7.08
CA ARG A 127 1.54 0.78 5.77
C ARG A 127 2.62 0.86 4.68
N TRP A 128 3.52 -0.14 4.65
CA TRP A 128 4.63 -0.14 3.71
C TRP A 128 4.19 -0.19 2.24
N PHE A 129 2.99 -0.70 1.96
CA PHE A 129 2.40 -0.79 0.62
C PHE A 129 2.02 0.58 0.04
N ASP A 130 1.91 1.63 0.86
CA ASP A 130 1.68 3.00 0.40
C ASP A 130 2.98 3.68 -0.09
N HIS A 131 4.12 2.97 -0.05
CA HIS A 131 5.43 3.47 -0.46
C HIS A 131 5.92 2.74 -1.73
N PRO A 132 5.88 3.36 -2.92
CA PRO A 132 6.21 2.70 -4.18
C PRO A 132 7.64 2.11 -4.19
N ASP A 133 8.62 2.87 -3.70
CA ASP A 133 10.01 2.41 -3.56
C ASP A 133 10.16 1.16 -2.69
N ALA A 134 9.31 1.01 -1.67
CA ALA A 134 9.31 -0.17 -0.81
C ALA A 134 8.65 -1.37 -1.50
N VAL A 135 7.53 -1.13 -2.20
CA VAL A 135 6.79 -2.13 -2.97
C VAL A 135 7.69 -2.76 -4.05
N GLU A 136 8.37 -1.94 -4.84
CA GLU A 136 9.31 -2.40 -5.87
C GLU A 136 10.40 -3.31 -5.29
N ARG A 137 10.97 -2.92 -4.15
CA ARG A 137 12.03 -3.67 -3.48
C ARG A 137 11.53 -5.00 -2.93
N PHE A 138 10.38 -5.00 -2.27
CA PHE A 138 9.83 -6.25 -1.76
C PHE A 138 9.44 -7.20 -2.89
N TRP A 139 8.93 -6.67 -4.00
CA TRP A 139 8.65 -7.46 -5.19
C TRP A 139 9.93 -8.07 -5.78
N ALA A 140 11.01 -7.29 -5.92
CA ALA A 140 12.30 -7.79 -6.39
C ALA A 140 12.88 -8.89 -5.48
N ILE A 141 12.81 -8.71 -4.16
CA ILE A 141 13.25 -9.73 -3.19
C ILE A 141 12.40 -11.00 -3.34
N TYR A 142 11.08 -10.87 -3.48
CA TYR A 142 10.16 -11.98 -3.67
C TYR A 142 10.48 -12.76 -4.94
N LEU A 143 10.66 -12.08 -6.08
CA LEU A 143 11.02 -12.73 -7.35
C LEU A 143 12.33 -13.52 -7.22
N ALA A 144 13.38 -12.90 -6.67
CA ALA A 144 14.66 -13.59 -6.44
C ALA A 144 14.52 -14.78 -5.48
N TRP A 145 13.63 -14.69 -4.48
CA TRP A 145 13.32 -15.80 -3.59
C TRP A 145 12.63 -16.95 -4.33
N THR A 146 11.64 -16.64 -5.17
CA THR A 146 10.92 -17.64 -5.95
C THR A 146 11.86 -18.36 -6.92
N GLU A 147 12.72 -17.64 -7.61
CA GLU A 147 13.74 -18.21 -8.49
C GLU A 147 14.68 -19.14 -7.70
N ALA A 148 15.23 -18.67 -6.58
CA ALA A 148 16.16 -19.46 -5.78
C ALA A 148 15.53 -20.72 -5.15
N VAL A 149 14.22 -20.69 -4.83
CA VAL A 149 13.50 -21.83 -4.26
C VAL A 149 13.08 -22.83 -5.34
N THR A 150 12.76 -22.36 -6.55
CA THR A 150 12.29 -23.20 -7.68
C THR A 150 13.42 -23.74 -8.53
N ALA A 151 14.62 -23.16 -8.46
CA ALA A 151 15.78 -23.61 -9.21
C ALA A 151 16.14 -25.08 -8.95
N ALA A 152 16.30 -25.85 -10.03
CA ALA A 152 16.71 -27.25 -10.01
C ALA A 152 18.01 -27.45 -10.82
N PRO A 153 19.06 -28.10 -10.26
CA PRO A 153 19.17 -28.59 -8.89
C PRO A 153 19.40 -27.46 -7.88
N LYS A 154 18.82 -27.61 -6.68
CA LYS A 154 18.93 -26.61 -5.63
C LYS A 154 20.31 -26.64 -5.00
N SER A 155 21.08 -25.56 -5.16
CA SER A 155 22.39 -25.42 -4.49
C SER A 155 22.19 -25.49 -2.96
N PRO A 156 23.01 -26.23 -2.20
CA PRO A 156 22.93 -26.27 -0.73
C PRO A 156 23.07 -24.89 -0.07
N THR A 157 23.74 -23.94 -0.75
CA THR A 157 23.99 -22.58 -0.26
C THR A 157 22.97 -21.55 -0.75
N TRP A 158 21.91 -21.97 -1.45
CA TRP A 158 20.91 -21.08 -2.06
C TRP A 158 20.40 -20.00 -1.09
N LEU A 159 20.14 -20.36 0.17
CA LEU A 159 19.61 -19.43 1.16
C LEU A 159 20.64 -18.36 1.53
N SER A 160 21.90 -18.75 1.70
CA SER A 160 22.97 -17.81 2.02
C SER A 160 23.22 -16.82 0.89
N VAL A 161 23.14 -17.30 -0.37
CA VAL A 161 23.28 -16.46 -1.56
C VAL A 161 22.10 -15.49 -1.63
N TRP A 162 20.88 -15.97 -1.48
CA TRP A 162 19.69 -15.12 -1.53
C TRP A 162 19.66 -14.04 -0.43
N LEU A 163 20.06 -14.40 0.79
CA LEU A 163 20.17 -13.42 1.89
C LEU A 163 21.18 -12.32 1.55
N ARG A 164 22.39 -12.71 1.14
CA ARG A 164 23.50 -11.80 0.85
C ARG A 164 23.23 -10.90 -0.37
N ASP A 165 22.68 -11.47 -1.44
CA ASP A 165 22.59 -10.80 -2.74
C ASP A 165 21.26 -10.06 -2.95
N HIS A 166 20.20 -10.44 -2.21
CA HIS A 166 18.86 -9.88 -2.43
C HIS A 166 18.22 -9.35 -1.15
N LEU A 167 18.03 -10.17 -0.11
CA LEU A 167 17.28 -9.73 1.06
C LEU A 167 17.98 -8.61 1.83
N ASP A 168 19.21 -8.84 2.27
CA ASP A 168 19.91 -7.95 3.20
C ASP A 168 20.20 -6.57 2.59
N PRO A 169 20.69 -6.45 1.32
CA PRO A 169 20.92 -5.15 0.70
C PRO A 169 19.65 -4.32 0.53
N HIS A 170 18.55 -4.93 0.08
CA HIS A 170 17.28 -4.21 -0.09
C HIS A 170 16.64 -3.86 1.25
N LEU A 171 16.70 -4.75 2.25
CA LEU A 171 16.15 -4.48 3.58
C LEU A 171 16.93 -3.37 4.29
N ALA A 172 18.26 -3.30 4.09
CA ALA A 172 19.08 -2.20 4.59
C ALA A 172 18.61 -0.86 4.02
N VAL A 173 18.36 -0.77 2.71
CA VAL A 173 17.86 0.46 2.06
C VAL A 173 16.46 0.83 2.53
N VAL A 174 15.54 -0.14 2.58
CA VAL A 174 14.13 0.12 2.97
C VAL A 174 14.04 0.66 4.40
N THR A 175 14.89 0.17 5.27
CA THR A 175 14.87 0.52 6.69
C THR A 175 15.88 1.59 7.10
N ASP A 176 16.63 2.13 6.12
CA ASP A 176 17.58 3.21 6.32
C ASP A 176 16.89 4.48 6.85
N PRO A 177 17.53 5.27 7.73
CA PRO A 177 16.96 6.53 8.20
C PRO A 177 16.63 7.55 7.10
N ALA A 178 17.30 7.48 5.95
CA ALA A 178 17.03 8.25 4.73
C ALA A 178 16.35 7.41 3.63
N GLY A 179 15.92 6.19 3.96
CA GLY A 179 15.21 5.30 3.05
C GLY A 179 13.72 5.66 2.87
N PRO A 180 12.94 4.82 2.17
CA PRO A 180 11.52 5.05 1.88
C PRO A 180 10.67 5.36 3.13
N PHE A 181 11.03 4.79 4.27
CA PHE A 181 10.32 4.99 5.53
C PHE A 181 10.86 6.16 6.37
N PHE A 182 11.67 7.07 5.81
CA PHE A 182 12.32 8.15 6.58
C PHE A 182 11.34 8.99 7.40
N ALA A 183 10.19 9.34 6.82
CA ALA A 183 9.14 10.14 7.44
C ALA A 183 8.18 9.30 8.32
N CYS A 184 8.27 7.97 8.23
CA CYS A 184 7.41 7.07 8.99
C CYS A 184 8.03 6.71 10.36
N THR A 185 7.16 6.42 11.32
CA THR A 185 7.51 5.81 12.61
C THR A 185 6.66 4.57 12.83
N THR A 186 6.93 3.82 13.90
CA THR A 186 6.12 2.63 14.27
C THR A 186 4.62 2.93 14.38
N TYR A 187 4.25 4.17 14.71
CA TYR A 187 2.85 4.57 14.94
C TYR A 187 2.32 5.61 13.94
N GLN A 188 3.18 6.18 13.10
CA GLN A 188 2.81 7.26 12.18
C GLN A 188 3.25 6.92 10.76
N HIS A 189 2.32 7.09 9.83
CA HIS A 189 2.55 6.94 8.39
C HIS A 189 2.50 8.31 7.71
N ASP A 190 3.44 8.54 6.81
CA ASP A 190 3.51 9.73 5.95
C ASP A 190 3.75 9.27 4.50
N PRO A 191 2.76 9.37 3.61
CA PRO A 191 2.90 9.02 2.21
C PRO A 191 3.61 10.15 1.47
N GLN A 192 4.88 9.92 1.11
CA GLN A 192 5.64 10.86 0.31
C GLN A 192 5.37 10.59 -1.18
N PRO A 193 4.83 11.56 -1.94
CA PRO A 193 4.64 11.37 -3.36
C PRO A 193 6.00 11.29 -4.07
N PRO A 194 6.09 10.54 -5.19
CA PRO A 194 7.25 10.57 -6.06
C PRO A 194 7.66 12.00 -6.39
N LEU A 195 8.96 12.25 -6.54
CA LEU A 195 9.48 13.60 -6.81
C LEU A 195 8.86 14.26 -8.06
N GLY A 196 8.42 13.47 -9.04
CA GLY A 196 7.71 13.96 -10.24
C GLY A 196 6.22 14.24 -10.06
N GLN A 197 5.63 13.83 -8.93
CA GLN A 197 4.21 14.02 -8.58
C GLN A 197 4.00 14.98 -7.41
N ALA A 198 5.06 15.39 -6.72
CA ALA A 198 5.00 16.51 -5.79
C ALA A 198 4.53 17.74 -6.58
N ALA A 199 3.36 18.27 -6.23
CA ALA A 199 2.78 19.42 -6.91
C ALA A 199 3.82 20.55 -6.97
N TYR A 200 4.24 20.92 -8.17
CA TYR A 200 4.99 22.14 -8.41
C TYR A 200 4.04 23.31 -8.14
N ASP A 201 3.88 23.68 -6.88
CA ASP A 201 3.31 24.97 -6.49
C ASP A 201 4.39 26.04 -6.74
N GLN A 202 4.71 26.27 -8.01
CA GLN A 202 5.50 27.44 -8.39
C GLN A 202 4.53 28.61 -8.45
N PRO A 203 4.69 29.66 -7.64
CA PRO A 203 4.02 30.91 -7.94
C PRO A 203 4.47 31.34 -9.33
N GLU A 204 3.53 31.55 -10.24
CA GLU A 204 3.82 31.97 -11.61
C GLU A 204 4.83 33.13 -11.58
N PRO A 205 5.95 33.03 -12.33
CA PRO A 205 6.85 34.17 -12.45
C PRO A 205 6.04 35.28 -13.10
N GLN A 206 5.79 36.35 -12.33
CA GLN A 206 5.07 37.53 -12.81
C GLN A 206 5.86 38.09 -13.99
N LEU A 207 5.41 37.76 -15.20
CA LEU A 207 5.91 38.32 -16.44
C LEU A 207 5.61 39.81 -16.35
N GLY A 208 6.67 40.58 -16.09
CA GLY A 208 6.56 41.99 -15.74
C GLY A 208 5.69 42.74 -16.73
N ASP A 209 4.81 43.59 -16.20
CA ASP A 209 4.09 44.59 -16.97
C ASP A 209 5.12 45.40 -17.77
N GLU A 210 5.25 45.08 -19.05
CA GLU A 210 5.88 45.93 -20.04
C GLU A 210 4.98 47.17 -20.17
N GLN A 211 5.23 48.15 -19.31
CA GLN A 211 4.59 49.45 -19.36
C GLN A 211 4.98 50.14 -20.67
N ALA A 212 4.09 50.02 -21.66
CA ALA A 212 3.98 51.02 -22.72
C ALA A 212 3.57 52.36 -22.08
N GLY A 213 4.50 53.31 -22.05
CA GLY A 213 4.30 54.67 -21.57
C GLY A 213 5.34 55.60 -22.19
N ASP A 214 5.10 55.95 -23.45
CA ASP A 214 5.84 56.95 -24.22
C ASP A 214 5.65 58.38 -23.66
N ALA A 215 6.61 59.24 -23.97
CA ALA A 215 6.63 60.71 -23.87
C ALA A 215 6.90 61.40 -22.51
N ALA A 216 8.15 61.86 -22.32
CA ALA A 216 8.47 63.25 -21.93
C ALA A 216 9.98 63.54 -22.03
N ALA A 217 10.47 63.90 -23.22
CA ALA A 217 11.77 64.55 -23.38
C ALA A 217 11.72 65.58 -24.52
N GLU A 218 10.96 66.67 -24.33
CA GLU A 218 11.12 67.90 -25.13
C GLU A 218 10.52 69.10 -24.38
N GLN A 219 11.37 69.86 -23.70
CA GLN A 219 11.19 71.26 -23.22
C GLN A 219 12.57 71.68 -22.69
N ARG A 220 13.40 72.40 -23.46
CA ARG A 220 13.41 73.87 -23.62
C ARG A 220 13.17 74.64 -22.33
#